data_AF-A0A939ZBR6-F1
#
_entry.id   AF-A0A939ZBR6-F1
#
_cell.length_a   1.000
_cell.length_b   1.000
_cell.length_c   1.000
_cell.angle_alpha   90.00
_cell.angle_beta   90.00
_cell.angle_gamma   90.00
#
_symmetry.space_group_name_H-M   'P 1'
#
loop_
_entity.id
_entity.type
_entity.pdbx_description
1 polymer ?
#
loop_
_entity_poly.entity_id
_entity_poly.type
_entity_poly.pdbx_seq_one_letter_code
_entity_poly.pdbx_strand_id
1 'polypeptide(L)'
;MQIAKGHMQHGNISVYNHSLSVADTCLGISERLHIKVNKKALIRGALLHDYFLYDWHEKDKSHKWHGFIHAKRALRNAERDFDLGSIEKNMIERHMFPLNIKPPSCRESMILCIADKICAVKEMIS
;
A
#
# COMPACT_ATOMS: atom_id res chain seq x y z
N MET A 1 5.27 7.89 -8.51
CA MET A 1 4.93 6.49 -8.87
C MET A 1 5.70 5.89 -10.04
N GLN A 2 6.17 6.65 -11.04
CA GLN A 2 6.83 6.03 -12.21
C GLN A 2 8.08 5.19 -11.87
N ILE A 3 8.85 5.58 -10.85
CA ILE A 3 10.02 4.84 -10.34
C ILE A 3 9.64 3.42 -9.89
N ALA A 4 8.43 3.23 -9.33
CA ALA A 4 7.94 1.94 -8.84
C ALA A 4 7.70 0.89 -9.94
N LYS A 5 7.77 1.27 -11.22
CA LYS A 5 7.67 0.32 -12.35
C LYS A 5 8.87 -0.62 -12.44
N GLY A 6 10.03 -0.19 -11.93
CA GLY A 6 11.27 -0.96 -11.94
C GLY A 6 11.51 -1.81 -10.69
N HIS A 7 10.58 -1.81 -9.73
CA HIS A 7 10.71 -2.58 -8.49
C HIS A 7 9.68 -3.69 -8.46
N MET A 8 10.13 -4.92 -8.22
CA MET A 8 9.25 -6.10 -8.19
C MET A 8 8.59 -6.23 -6.80
N GLN A 9 7.30 -6.59 -6.78
CA GLN A 9 6.52 -6.78 -5.54
C GLN A 9 6.15 -8.24 -5.33
N HIS A 10 5.37 -8.84 -6.24
CA HIS A 10 4.95 -10.25 -6.16
C HIS A 10 5.24 -10.96 -7.48
N GLY A 11 6.13 -11.95 -7.47
CA GLY A 11 6.54 -12.68 -8.68
C GLY A 11 7.05 -11.73 -9.76
N ASN A 12 6.32 -11.66 -10.87
CA ASN A 12 6.63 -10.77 -12.01
C ASN A 12 5.81 -9.46 -12.03
N ILE A 13 5.14 -9.12 -10.92
CA ILE A 13 4.34 -7.89 -10.80
C ILE A 13 5.17 -6.78 -10.16
N SER A 14 5.24 -5.62 -10.81
CA SER A 14 5.90 -4.42 -10.27
C SER A 14 5.07 -3.77 -9.16
N VAL A 15 5.74 -3.06 -8.25
CA VAL A 15 5.11 -2.24 -7.18
C VAL A 15 4.09 -1.25 -7.77
N TYR A 16 4.37 -0.70 -8.96
CA TYR A 16 3.44 0.17 -9.67
C TYR A 16 2.13 -0.55 -10.04
N ASN A 17 2.24 -1.73 -10.68
CA ASN A 17 1.06 -2.50 -11.09
C ASN A 17 0.28 -3.00 -9.88
N HIS A 18 0.97 -3.46 -8.84
CA HIS A 18 0.36 -3.84 -7.57
C HIS A 18 -0.46 -2.68 -6.97
N SER A 19 0.15 -1.49 -6.85
CA SER A 19 -0.50 -0.30 -6.30
C SER A 19 -1.75 0.12 -7.11
N LEU A 20 -1.74 -0.05 -8.43
CA LEU A 20 -2.91 0.19 -9.28
C LEU A 20 -4.02 -0.83 -9.00
N SER A 21 -3.69 -2.13 -8.97
CA SER A 21 -4.65 -3.20 -8.65
C SER A 21 -5.29 -3.00 -7.28
N VAL A 22 -4.50 -2.58 -6.29
CA VAL A 22 -4.98 -2.28 -4.93
C VAL A 22 -5.90 -1.07 -4.93
N ALA A 23 -5.58 0.00 -5.65
CA ALA A 23 -6.42 1.19 -5.74
C ALA A 23 -7.78 0.89 -6.39
N ASP A 24 -7.79 0.11 -7.47
CA ASP A 24 -9.02 -0.36 -8.12
C ASP A 24 -9.85 -1.25 -7.19
N THR A 25 -9.19 -2.21 -6.52
CA THR A 25 -9.85 -3.10 -5.56
C THR A 25 -10.44 -2.33 -4.37
N CYS A 26 -9.76 -1.30 -3.87
CA CYS A 26 -10.28 -0.42 -2.81
C CYS A 26 -11.60 0.25 -3.21
N LEU A 27 -11.67 0.79 -4.43
CA LEU A 27 -12.89 1.40 -4.96
C LEU A 27 -14.00 0.35 -5.09
N GLY A 28 -13.69 -0.81 -5.67
CA GLY A 28 -14.64 -1.90 -5.82
C GLY A 28 -15.23 -2.38 -4.48
N ILE A 29 -14.42 -2.49 -3.43
CA ILE A 29 -14.89 -2.84 -2.08
C ILE A 29 -15.80 -1.74 -1.52
N SER A 30 -15.36 -0.48 -1.58
CA SER A 30 -16.15 0.65 -1.05
C SER A 30 -17.51 0.75 -1.72
N GLU A 31 -17.58 0.54 -3.04
CA GLU A 31 -18.81 0.69 -3.83
C GLU A 31 -19.75 -0.50 -3.64
N ARG A 32 -19.24 -1.74 -3.71
CA ARG A 32 -20.06 -2.96 -3.54
C ARG A 32 -20.65 -3.07 -2.13
N LEU A 33 -19.94 -2.61 -1.12
CA LEU A 33 -20.38 -2.66 0.27
C LEU A 33 -21.03 -1.35 0.75
N HIS A 34 -21.20 -0.37 -0.15
CA HIS A 34 -21.75 0.96 0.16
C HIS A 34 -21.08 1.67 1.35
N ILE A 35 -19.77 1.47 1.53
CA ILE A 35 -19.02 2.07 2.64
C ILE A 35 -18.67 3.50 2.26
N LYS A 36 -19.21 4.46 3.02
CA LYS A 36 -18.85 5.88 2.89
C LYS A 36 -17.41 6.11 3.29
N VAL A 37 -16.63 6.69 2.37
CA VAL A 37 -15.19 6.99 2.48
C VAL A 37 -14.88 8.32 1.80
N ASN A 38 -13.74 8.92 2.15
CA ASN A 38 -13.13 9.95 1.32
C ASN A 38 -12.45 9.29 0.10
N LYS A 39 -13.15 9.25 -1.05
CA LYS A 39 -12.64 8.57 -2.26
C LYS A 39 -11.27 9.08 -2.72
N LYS A 40 -11.02 10.40 -2.63
CA LYS A 40 -9.74 10.98 -3.03
C LYS A 40 -8.60 10.46 -2.14
N ALA A 41 -8.80 10.49 -0.82
CA ALA A 41 -7.83 9.97 0.13
C ALA A 41 -7.65 8.44 -0.01
N LEU A 42 -8.73 7.69 -0.27
CA LEU A 42 -8.69 6.25 -0.50
C LEU A 42 -7.80 5.90 -1.70
N ILE A 43 -8.06 6.50 -2.86
CA ILE A 43 -7.27 6.25 -4.07
C ILE A 43 -5.81 6.66 -3.85
N ARG A 44 -5.58 7.87 -3.30
CA ARG A 44 -4.22 8.39 -3.13
C ARG A 44 -3.41 7.61 -2.10
N GLY A 45 -4.02 7.24 -0.97
CA GLY A 45 -3.40 6.38 0.04
C GLY A 45 -3.08 4.98 -0.51
N ALA A 46 -3.99 4.39 -1.30
CA ALA A 46 -3.75 3.12 -1.96
C ALA A 46 -2.61 3.19 -2.99
N LEU A 47 -2.53 4.26 -3.78
CA LEU A 47 -1.41 4.42 -4.73
C LEU A 47 -0.05 4.62 -4.03
N LEU A 48 -0.03 5.08 -2.78
CA LEU A 48 1.21 5.44 -2.07
C LEU A 48 1.60 4.45 -0.95
N HIS A 49 0.82 3.42 -0.68
CA HIS A 49 1.05 2.51 0.44
C HIS A 49 2.42 1.82 0.39
N ASP A 50 2.85 1.47 -0.82
CA ASP A 50 4.14 0.85 -1.12
C ASP A 50 5.19 1.82 -1.71
N TYR A 51 5.09 3.12 -1.40
CA TYR A 51 6.02 4.14 -1.92
C TYR A 51 7.42 4.10 -1.27
N PHE A 52 8.00 2.91 -1.08
CA PHE A 52 9.28 2.70 -0.41
C PHE A 52 10.51 2.96 -1.30
N LEU A 53 10.35 2.92 -2.63
CA LEU A 53 11.33 3.36 -3.66
C LEU A 53 12.67 2.60 -3.65
N TYR A 54 12.66 1.28 -3.42
CA TYR A 54 13.81 0.41 -3.61
C TYR A 54 13.35 -0.96 -4.10
N ASP A 55 14.24 -1.81 -4.61
CA ASP A 55 13.89 -3.21 -4.88
C ASP A 55 14.24 -4.05 -3.64
N TRP A 56 13.23 -4.65 -3.03
CA TRP A 56 13.44 -5.45 -1.81
C TRP A 56 13.98 -6.85 -2.10
N HIS A 57 14.00 -7.29 -3.36
CA HIS A 57 14.59 -8.57 -3.79
C HIS A 57 16.13 -8.52 -3.83
N GLU A 58 16.71 -7.31 -3.87
CA GLU A 58 18.15 -7.15 -3.75
C GLU A 58 18.61 -7.59 -2.36
N LYS A 59 19.66 -8.44 -2.32
CA LYS A 59 20.25 -9.00 -1.09
C LYS A 59 21.04 -7.96 -0.29
N ASP A 60 20.42 -6.83 0.05
CA ASP A 60 20.93 -5.87 1.02
C ASP A 60 20.44 -6.25 2.43
N LYS A 61 21.36 -6.22 3.41
CA LYS A 61 21.03 -6.40 4.82
C LYS A 61 20.00 -5.38 5.31
N SER A 62 19.91 -4.20 4.67
CA SER A 62 18.93 -3.17 4.97
C SER A 62 17.47 -3.57 4.60
N HIS A 63 17.28 -4.60 3.78
CA HIS A 63 15.96 -5.09 3.32
C HIS A 63 15.45 -6.31 4.10
N LYS A 64 16.25 -6.90 5.01
CA LYS A 64 15.90 -8.14 5.76
C LYS A 64 14.59 -8.08 6.54
N TRP A 65 14.17 -6.89 6.96
CA TRP A 65 12.94 -6.68 7.72
C TRP A 65 11.88 -5.92 6.90
N HIS A 66 11.92 -6.03 5.56
CA HIS A 66 11.06 -5.30 4.63
C HIS A 66 9.60 -5.23 5.12
N GLY A 67 8.99 -6.37 5.47
CA GLY A 67 7.60 -6.45 5.94
C GLY A 67 7.28 -5.60 7.18
N PHE A 68 8.25 -5.29 8.03
CA PHE A 68 8.07 -4.47 9.24
C PHE A 68 8.44 -2.99 9.04
N ILE A 69 9.24 -2.68 8.02
CA ILE A 69 9.82 -1.34 7.85
C ILE A 69 9.28 -0.57 6.65
N HIS A 70 8.75 -1.25 5.62
CA HIS A 70 8.39 -0.57 4.38
C HIS A 70 7.24 0.42 4.59
N ALA A 71 6.24 0.11 5.42
CA ALA A 71 5.14 1.04 5.69
C ALA A 71 5.62 2.38 6.25
N LYS A 72 6.59 2.35 7.18
CA LYS A 72 7.22 3.57 7.72
C LYS A 72 8.05 4.30 6.67
N ARG A 73 8.77 3.56 5.82
CA ARG A 73 9.61 4.14 4.77
C ARG A 73 8.76 4.75 3.64
N ALA A 74 7.69 4.07 3.24
CA ALA A 74 6.69 4.56 2.30
C ALA A 74 6.04 5.84 2.81
N LEU A 75 5.62 5.87 4.09
CA LEU A 75 5.07 7.08 4.69
C LEU A 75 6.09 8.23 4.64
N ARG A 76 7.33 8.01 5.08
CA ARG A 76 8.38 9.03 5.07
C ARG A 76 8.65 9.59 3.66
N ASN A 77 8.75 8.72 2.66
CA ASN A 77 8.96 9.13 1.28
C ASN A 77 7.75 9.89 0.73
N ALA A 78 6.54 9.42 1.04
CA ALA A 78 5.31 10.04 0.58
C ALA A 78 5.09 11.42 1.22
N GLU A 79 5.41 11.59 2.51
CA GLU A 79 5.39 12.90 3.20
C GLU A 79 6.45 13.86 2.67
N ARG A 80 7.59 13.36 2.20
CA ARG A 80 8.63 14.19 1.57
C ARG A 80 8.17 14.71 0.21
N ASP A 81 7.54 13.86 -0.60
CA ASP A 81 7.22 14.16 -2.00
C ASP A 81 5.80 14.74 -2.20
N PHE A 82 4.91 14.60 -1.21
CA PHE A 82 3.51 14.97 -1.33
C PHE A 82 2.94 15.56 -0.03
N ASP A 83 2.01 16.50 -0.16
CA ASP A 83 1.20 16.96 0.97
C ASP A 83 0.10 15.94 1.28
N LEU A 84 0.22 15.25 2.41
CA LEU A 84 -0.67 14.17 2.84
C LEU A 84 -1.57 14.61 3.99
N GLY A 85 -2.87 14.34 3.86
CA GLY A 85 -3.84 14.43 4.93
C GLY A 85 -3.74 13.27 5.92
N SER A 86 -4.42 13.40 7.06
CA SER A 86 -4.38 12.40 8.14
C SER A 86 -4.89 11.02 7.73
N ILE A 87 -5.87 10.93 6.83
CA ILE A 87 -6.39 9.67 6.29
C ILE A 87 -5.31 8.95 5.47
N GLU A 88 -4.68 9.64 4.51
CA GLU A 88 -3.64 9.07 3.65
C GLU A 88 -2.45 8.58 4.49
N LYS A 89 -2.01 9.38 5.47
CA LYS A 89 -0.94 8.97 6.41
C LYS A 89 -1.32 7.71 7.19
N ASN A 90 -2.56 7.61 7.67
CA ASN A 90 -3.03 6.44 8.40
C ASN A 90 -3.05 5.19 7.53
N MET A 91 -3.48 5.33 6.28
CA MET A 91 -3.52 4.25 5.30
C MET A 91 -2.13 3.69 5.08
N ILE A 92 -1.16 4.56 4.75
CA ILE A 92 0.22 4.14 4.47
C ILE A 92 0.87 3.54 5.72
N GLU A 93 0.70 4.15 6.90
CA GLU A 93 1.33 3.66 8.14
C GLU A 93 0.82 2.27 8.57
N ARG A 94 -0.47 1.99 8.35
CA ARG A 94 -1.17 0.88 9.00
C ARG A 94 -1.63 -0.24 8.06
N HIS A 95 -1.36 -0.14 6.76
CA HIS A 95 -1.81 -1.16 5.80
C HIS A 95 -1.22 -2.54 6.08
N MET A 96 -0.05 -2.65 6.73
CA MET A 96 0.58 -3.94 7.07
C MET A 96 0.01 -4.66 8.30
N PHE A 97 -1.09 -4.19 8.90
CA PHE A 97 -1.76 -4.96 9.95
C PHE A 97 -2.19 -6.35 9.44
N PRO A 98 -2.03 -7.45 10.20
CA PRO A 98 -1.57 -7.55 11.59
C PRO A 98 -0.05 -7.69 11.77
N LEU A 99 0.74 -7.74 10.69
CA LEU A 99 2.20 -7.83 10.79
C LEU A 99 2.78 -6.59 11.51
N ASN A 100 2.30 -5.41 11.14
CA ASN A 100 2.45 -4.20 11.95
C ASN A 100 1.30 -4.14 12.95
N ILE A 101 1.61 -4.27 14.24
CA ILE A 101 0.62 -4.42 15.34
C ILE A 101 -0.34 -3.24 15.51
N LYS A 102 -0.09 -2.09 14.88
CA LYS A 102 -0.94 -0.89 15.00
C LYS A 102 -2.15 -1.03 14.08
N PRO A 103 -3.37 -1.21 14.60
CA PRO A 103 -4.55 -1.49 13.77
C PRO A 103 -4.99 -0.25 12.97
N PRO A 104 -5.61 -0.42 11.79
CA PRO A 104 -6.27 0.66 11.05
C PRO A 104 -7.22 1.46 11.93
N SER A 105 -7.19 2.80 11.87
CA SER A 105 -8.12 3.65 12.66
C SER A 105 -9.16 4.39 11.84
N CYS A 106 -9.19 4.18 10.52
CA CYS A 106 -10.26 4.68 9.65
C CYS A 106 -10.67 3.61 8.64
N ARG A 107 -11.83 3.82 8.01
CA ARG A 107 -12.43 2.89 7.05
C ARG A 107 -11.55 2.70 5.83
N GLU A 108 -10.94 3.76 5.36
CA GLU A 108 -10.03 3.75 4.22
C GLU A 108 -8.82 2.85 4.48
N SER A 109 -8.23 2.93 5.68
CA SER A 109 -7.12 2.06 6.08
C SER A 109 -7.55 0.60 6.22
N MET A 110 -8.76 0.32 6.69
CA MET A 110 -9.30 -1.04 6.73
C MET A 110 -9.48 -1.61 5.33
N ILE A 111 -10.08 -0.82 4.42
CA ILE A 111 -10.30 -1.22 3.02
C ILE A 111 -8.96 -1.47 2.33
N LEU A 112 -8.00 -0.55 2.48
CA LEU A 112 -6.65 -0.73 1.92
C LEU A 112 -6.00 -2.00 2.44
N CYS A 113 -6.05 -2.22 3.76
CA CYS A 113 -5.47 -3.41 4.37
C CYS A 113 -6.06 -4.69 3.76
N ILE A 114 -7.38 -4.77 3.56
CA ILE A 114 -8.02 -5.95 2.93
C ILE A 114 -7.66 -6.06 1.44
N ALA A 115 -7.75 -4.96 0.70
CA ALA A 115 -7.50 -4.92 -0.74
C ALA A 115 -6.07 -5.37 -1.09
N ASP A 116 -5.09 -4.87 -0.34
CA ASP A 116 -3.68 -5.23 -0.45
C ASP A 116 -3.47 -6.76 -0.38
N LYS A 117 -4.05 -7.44 0.62
CA LYS A 117 -3.90 -8.90 0.77
C LYS A 117 -4.63 -9.65 -0.34
N ILE A 118 -5.79 -9.18 -0.77
CA ILE A 118 -6.52 -9.78 -1.89
C ILE A 118 -5.66 -9.71 -3.17
N CYS A 119 -5.05 -8.56 -3.44
CA CYS A 119 -4.16 -8.39 -4.60
C CYS A 119 -2.92 -9.26 -4.46
N ALA A 120 -2.23 -9.23 -3.32
CA ALA A 120 -1.04 -10.04 -3.08
C ALA A 120 -1.29 -11.55 -3.29
N VAL A 121 -2.39 -12.07 -2.75
CA VAL A 121 -2.76 -13.49 -2.93
C VAL A 121 -3.05 -13.82 -4.39
N LYS A 122 -3.79 -12.96 -5.11
CA LYS A 122 -4.09 -13.17 -6.53
C LYS A 122 -2.82 -13.13 -7.38
N GLU A 123 -1.93 -12.19 -7.10
CA GLU A 123 -0.67 -12.00 -7.83
C GLU A 123 0.31 -13.14 -7.58
N MET A 124 0.32 -13.75 -6.39
CA MET A 124 1.14 -14.94 -6.11
C MET A 124 0.66 -16.22 -6.82
N ILE A 125 -0.63 -16.32 -7.14
CA ILE A 125 -1.23 -17.53 -7.75
C ILE A 125 -1.29 -17.42 -9.28
N SER A 126 -1.07 -16.23 -9.83
CA SER A 126 -1.12 -15.94 -11.27
C SER A 126 0.19 -16.25 -11.98
#